data_AF-E4Y8F2-F1
#
_entry.id   AF-E4Y8F2-F1
#
_cell.length_a   1.000
_cell.length_b   1.000
_cell.length_c   1.000
_cell.angle_alpha   90.00
_cell.angle_beta   90.00
_cell.angle_gamma   90.00
#
_symmetry.space_group_name_H-M   'P 1'
#
loop_
_entity.id
_entity.type
_entity.pdbx_description
1 polymer ?
#
loop_
_entity_poly.entity_id
_entity_poly.type
_entity_poly.pdbx_seq_one_letter_code
_entity_poly.pdbx_strand_id
1 'polypeptide(L)'
;MTRTEQDHPERRLRAIMDDLANGTSTYLRLVKSSGNQTGASAVGRTRLDRERHRLCLREIESVSNDAANVRKVRKSNLDEKLAQAHDLLATLNKLLAEPQDSVPDIIIWMLRGGKRHAFTRINARQVFHSIVEEESGKHCGKIQTRFLTLPGRKGLGSSGWTIQAKLEIYMWFGLAKNKKDYLRGLPNGFDLPPGLPIGVPPPFIIFKDRQQFVLRSHLFQGRGLIAADSSGLSDPFAKVIFSTCVGKTQVIDKTLSPTWDEMIEMTDITMYGKAEDFQSDPPMVIVEIFDQDEEMSFLGQGGKEKAEYIGRLIAKPVVKMAGDPYEKPNFPPTLDWYQVYRGTVRAGEVLACFELLQQPLDSRNLEKKLWKIWAFAYLSHAVFVRF
;
A
#
# COMPACT_ATOMS: atom_id res chain seq x y z
N MET A 1 -5.82 6.52 18.56
CA MET A 1 -5.24 5.93 19.79
C MET A 1 -4.71 4.53 19.46
N THR A 2 -3.41 4.35 19.26
CA THR A 2 -2.84 2.99 19.16
C THR A 2 -2.89 2.35 20.55
N ARG A 3 -3.85 1.46 20.76
CA ARG A 3 -3.87 0.56 21.92
C ARG A 3 -2.61 -0.31 21.90
N THR A 4 -1.54 0.09 22.58
CA THR A 4 -0.42 -0.82 22.90
C THR A 4 0.32 -0.42 24.18
N GLU A 5 -0.38 -0.21 25.29
CA GLU A 5 0.09 -0.80 26.54
C GLU A 5 -0.59 -2.17 26.63
N GLN A 6 -0.02 -3.15 25.92
CA GLN A 6 -0.50 -4.52 25.96
C GLN A 6 0.18 -5.24 27.12
N ASP A 7 -0.65 -5.85 27.99
CA ASP A 7 -0.23 -6.70 29.09
C ASP A 7 0.80 -7.77 28.64
N HIS A 8 1.81 -8.00 29.49
CA HIS A 8 2.83 -9.05 29.34
C HIS A 8 3.83 -8.90 28.15
N PRO A 9 4.62 -7.82 28.10
CA PRO A 9 5.68 -7.65 27.08
C PRO A 9 6.69 -8.81 27.04
N GLU A 10 6.95 -9.46 28.18
CA GLU A 10 7.83 -10.63 28.28
C GLU A 10 7.30 -11.84 27.49
N ARG A 11 5.97 -12.03 27.44
CA ARG A 11 5.35 -13.13 26.69
C ARG A 11 5.48 -12.88 25.19
N ARG A 12 5.30 -11.63 24.75
CA ARG A 12 5.48 -11.22 23.35
C ARG A 12 6.92 -11.42 22.91
N LEU A 13 7.89 -10.95 23.70
CA LEU A 13 9.30 -11.15 23.36
C LEU A 13 9.64 -12.64 23.26
N ARG A 14 9.09 -13.48 24.15
CA ARG A 14 9.26 -14.94 24.08
C ARG A 14 8.70 -15.53 22.77
N ALA A 15 7.49 -15.14 22.38
CA ALA A 15 6.87 -15.60 21.12
C ALA A 15 7.71 -15.19 19.90
N ILE A 16 8.21 -13.95 19.86
CA ILE A 16 9.09 -13.49 18.78
C ILE A 16 10.39 -14.32 18.73
N MET A 17 10.95 -14.71 19.89
CA MET A 17 12.14 -15.57 19.91
C MET A 17 11.85 -17.01 19.47
N ASP A 18 10.66 -17.54 19.76
CA ASP A 18 10.20 -18.84 19.24
C ASP A 18 10.09 -18.81 17.70
N ASP A 19 9.48 -17.76 17.15
CA ASP A 19 9.39 -17.55 15.70
C ASP A 19 10.78 -17.41 15.06
N LEU A 20 11.69 -16.66 15.71
CA LEU A 20 13.07 -16.51 15.25
C LEU A 20 13.83 -17.84 15.27
N ALA A 21 13.68 -18.64 16.32
CA ALA A 21 14.31 -19.96 16.39
C ALA A 21 13.80 -20.90 15.28
N ASN A 22 12.49 -20.88 15.01
CA ASN A 22 11.91 -21.65 13.91
C ASN A 22 12.41 -21.18 12.53
N GLY A 23 12.50 -19.86 12.32
CA GLY A 23 12.99 -19.26 11.09
C GLY A 23 14.47 -19.57 10.83
N THR A 24 15.32 -19.43 11.86
CA THR A 24 16.75 -19.75 11.77
C THR A 24 16.99 -21.25 11.52
N SER A 25 16.26 -22.14 12.20
CA SER A 25 16.31 -23.58 11.94
C SER A 25 15.91 -23.94 10.51
N THR A 26 14.82 -23.34 10.01
CA THR A 26 14.36 -23.53 8.62
C THR A 26 15.40 -23.05 7.62
N TYR A 27 15.98 -21.87 7.83
CA TYR A 27 17.08 -21.36 7.00
C TYR A 27 18.27 -22.31 6.98
N LEU A 28 18.76 -22.74 8.15
CA LEU A 28 19.91 -23.65 8.25
C LEU A 28 19.64 -24.96 7.51
N ARG A 29 18.42 -25.52 7.61
CA ARG A 29 18.03 -26.73 6.90
C ARG A 29 18.07 -26.55 5.37
N LEU A 30 17.48 -25.46 4.85
CA LEU A 30 17.42 -25.17 3.42
C LEU A 30 18.79 -24.83 2.81
N VAL A 31 19.62 -24.14 3.58
CA VAL A 31 20.91 -23.65 3.10
C VAL A 31 21.97 -24.76 3.17
N LYS A 32 21.97 -25.59 4.23
CA LYS A 32 22.85 -26.78 4.32
C LYS A 32 22.57 -27.79 3.20
N SER A 33 21.31 -27.99 2.81
CA SER A 33 20.96 -28.88 1.69
C SER A 33 21.41 -28.33 0.33
N SER A 34 21.43 -27.00 0.17
CA SER A 34 21.89 -26.32 -1.06
C SER A 34 23.41 -26.22 -1.21
N GLY A 35 24.15 -26.34 -0.10
CA GLY A 35 25.62 -26.32 -0.06
C GLY A 35 26.29 -27.56 -0.65
N ASN A 36 25.61 -28.72 -0.67
CA ASN A 36 26.15 -29.99 -1.17
C ASN A 36 25.95 -30.23 -2.67
N GLN A 37 25.49 -29.22 -3.42
CA GLN A 37 25.25 -29.35 -4.86
C GLN A 37 26.58 -29.40 -5.64
N THR A 38 26.93 -30.57 -6.15
CA THR A 38 28.06 -30.81 -7.07
C THR A 38 27.57 -30.84 -8.52
N GLY A 39 28.45 -30.52 -9.48
CA GLY A 39 28.13 -30.55 -10.93
C GLY A 39 27.54 -29.25 -11.48
N ALA A 40 26.57 -29.34 -12.40
CA ALA A 40 26.00 -28.19 -13.13
C ALA A 40 25.40 -27.08 -12.24
N SER A 41 25.00 -27.42 -11.01
CA SER A 41 24.46 -26.49 -10.01
C SER A 41 25.53 -25.71 -9.22
N ALA A 42 26.81 -26.05 -9.39
CA ALA A 42 27.97 -25.31 -8.86
C ALA A 42 28.54 -24.30 -9.87
N VAL A 43 28.08 -24.33 -11.12
CA VAL A 43 28.52 -23.43 -12.19
C VAL A 43 28.12 -22.00 -11.81
N GLY A 44 29.09 -21.10 -11.76
CA GLY A 44 28.89 -19.69 -11.39
C GLY A 44 29.13 -19.33 -9.93
N ARG A 45 29.35 -20.30 -9.01
CA ARG A 45 29.70 -19.97 -7.61
C ARG A 45 31.18 -19.61 -7.46
N THR A 46 31.45 -18.35 -7.19
CA THR A 46 32.77 -17.81 -6.88
C THR A 46 33.26 -18.27 -5.50
N ARG A 47 34.53 -18.04 -5.20
CA ARG A 47 35.08 -18.24 -3.85
C ARG A 47 34.37 -17.34 -2.83
N LEU A 48 34.04 -16.11 -3.21
CA LEU A 48 33.33 -15.15 -2.34
C LEU A 48 31.94 -15.68 -1.97
N ASP A 49 31.21 -16.28 -2.92
CA ASP A 49 29.90 -16.88 -2.65
C ASP A 49 29.98 -18.00 -1.61
N ARG A 50 31.04 -18.82 -1.68
CA ARG A 50 31.26 -19.90 -0.71
C ARG A 50 31.59 -19.36 0.68
N GLU A 51 32.45 -18.35 0.78
CA GLU A 51 32.75 -17.73 2.08
C GLU A 51 31.53 -17.01 2.66
N ARG A 52 30.75 -16.33 1.82
CA ARG A 52 29.50 -15.69 2.23
C ARG A 52 28.48 -16.72 2.73
N HIS A 53 28.34 -17.84 2.02
CA HIS A 53 27.48 -18.94 2.45
C HIS A 53 27.88 -19.48 3.83
N ARG A 54 29.18 -19.72 4.06
CA ARG A 54 29.69 -20.16 5.37
C ARG A 54 29.46 -19.11 6.46
N LEU A 55 29.69 -17.83 6.14
CA LEU A 55 29.41 -16.72 7.04
C LEU A 55 27.93 -16.75 7.46
N CYS A 56 27.00 -16.78 6.51
CA CYS A 56 25.57 -16.80 6.82
C CYS A 56 25.17 -18.00 7.69
N LEU A 57 25.67 -19.20 7.38
CA LEU A 57 25.41 -20.39 8.21
C LEU A 57 25.90 -20.19 9.65
N ARG A 58 27.13 -19.71 9.84
CA ARG A 58 27.72 -19.47 11.16
C ARG A 58 26.96 -18.40 11.95
N GLU A 59 26.68 -17.26 11.32
CA GLU A 59 25.99 -16.15 11.99
C GLU A 59 24.54 -16.53 12.35
N ILE A 60 23.83 -17.24 11.47
CA ILE A 60 22.46 -17.70 11.77
C ILE A 60 22.43 -18.76 12.86
N GLU A 61 23.43 -19.66 12.91
CA GLU A 61 23.58 -20.62 14.01
C GLU A 61 23.85 -19.90 15.35
N SER A 62 24.69 -18.86 15.34
CA SER A 62 24.87 -17.99 16.52
C SER A 62 23.57 -17.32 16.94
N VAL A 63 22.86 -16.68 15.99
CA VAL A 63 21.58 -16.02 16.26
C VAL A 63 20.56 -16.99 16.84
N SER A 64 20.49 -18.24 16.35
CA SER A 64 19.61 -19.28 16.90
C SER A 64 19.95 -19.60 18.36
N ASN A 65 21.24 -19.74 18.70
CA ASN A 65 21.68 -20.02 20.06
C ASN A 65 21.40 -18.84 21.00
N ASP A 66 21.68 -17.62 20.54
CA ASP A 66 21.47 -16.41 21.32
C ASP A 66 19.97 -16.12 21.51
N ALA A 67 19.13 -16.40 20.50
CA ALA A 67 17.67 -16.31 20.61
C ALA A 67 17.14 -17.23 21.72
N ALA A 68 17.68 -18.45 21.87
CA ALA A 68 17.32 -19.36 22.96
C ALA A 68 17.68 -18.79 24.35
N ASN A 69 18.73 -17.97 24.45
CA ASN A 69 19.06 -17.24 25.67
C ASN A 69 18.11 -16.06 25.92
N VAL A 70 17.73 -15.31 24.88
CA VAL A 70 16.77 -14.20 24.99
C VAL A 70 15.37 -14.70 25.36
N ARG A 71 14.96 -15.85 24.84
CA ARG A 71 13.70 -16.53 25.12
C ARG A 71 13.44 -16.78 26.62
N LYS A 72 14.50 -16.88 27.44
CA LYS A 72 14.44 -17.02 28.92
C LYS A 72 14.03 -15.72 29.63
N VAL A 73 13.48 -14.74 28.90
CA VAL A 73 12.97 -13.46 29.43
C VAL A 73 11.94 -13.66 30.55
N ARG A 74 12.09 -12.83 31.58
CA ARG A 74 11.21 -12.63 32.74
C ARG A 74 10.96 -11.13 32.91
N LYS A 75 9.96 -10.75 33.70
CA LYS A 75 9.70 -9.34 33.99
C LYS A 75 10.93 -8.62 34.58
N SER A 76 11.74 -9.32 35.37
CA SER A 76 12.92 -8.75 36.05
C SER A 76 14.13 -8.46 35.14
N ASN A 77 14.18 -9.02 33.93
CA ASN A 77 15.32 -8.85 33.01
C ASN A 77 14.88 -8.44 31.59
N LEU A 78 13.67 -7.89 31.47
CA LEU A 78 13.07 -7.54 30.19
C LEU A 78 13.95 -6.58 29.39
N ASP A 79 14.45 -5.51 30.01
CA ASP A 79 15.24 -4.48 29.33
C ASP A 79 16.56 -5.04 28.80
N GLU A 80 17.24 -5.87 29.58
CA GLU A 80 18.47 -6.56 29.17
C GLU A 80 18.21 -7.52 27.98
N LYS A 81 17.14 -8.31 28.05
CA LYS A 81 16.76 -9.23 26.97
C LYS A 81 16.28 -8.50 25.72
N LEU A 82 15.66 -7.34 25.87
CA LEU A 82 15.24 -6.49 24.77
C LEU A 82 16.45 -5.86 24.07
N ALA A 83 17.48 -5.42 24.82
CA ALA A 83 18.74 -4.97 24.25
C ALA A 83 19.42 -6.10 23.44
N GLN A 84 19.51 -7.31 24.00
CA GLN A 84 20.03 -8.48 23.28
C GLN A 84 19.22 -8.79 22.01
N ALA A 85 17.90 -8.68 22.05
CA ALA A 85 17.05 -8.86 20.87
C ALA A 85 17.34 -7.82 19.77
N HIS A 86 17.65 -6.57 20.14
CA HIS A 86 18.08 -5.55 19.19
C HIS A 86 19.43 -5.89 18.55
N ASP A 87 20.37 -6.46 19.30
CA ASP A 87 21.65 -6.93 18.75
C ASP A 87 21.46 -8.07 17.73
N LEU A 88 20.55 -9.02 18.02
CA LEU A 88 20.17 -10.07 17.06
C LEU A 88 19.59 -9.47 15.78
N LEU A 89 18.69 -8.50 15.90
CA LEU A 89 18.13 -7.79 14.76
C LEU A 89 19.21 -7.06 13.95
N ALA A 90 20.18 -6.43 14.61
CA ALA A 90 21.30 -5.77 13.95
C ALA A 90 22.16 -6.77 13.16
N THR A 91 22.43 -7.95 13.71
CA THR A 91 23.14 -9.03 13.01
C THR A 91 22.36 -9.53 11.80
N LEU A 92 21.06 -9.79 11.93
CA LEU A 92 20.20 -10.19 10.81
C LEU A 92 20.17 -9.14 9.70
N ASN A 93 20.07 -7.85 10.04
CA ASN A 93 20.09 -6.77 9.07
C ASN A 93 21.41 -6.70 8.27
N LYS A 94 22.55 -7.01 8.90
CA LYS A 94 23.84 -7.09 8.20
C LYS A 94 23.86 -8.25 7.20
N LEU A 95 23.21 -9.37 7.51
CA LEU A 95 23.13 -10.53 6.61
C LEU A 95 22.22 -10.29 5.40
N LEU A 96 21.16 -9.49 5.56
CA LEU A 96 20.19 -9.13 4.51
C LEU A 96 20.78 -8.25 3.39
N ALA A 97 21.92 -7.60 3.64
CA ALA A 97 22.65 -6.88 2.62
C ALA A 97 23.35 -7.87 1.69
N GLU A 98 22.87 -7.97 0.45
CA GLU A 98 23.48 -8.80 -0.58
C GLU A 98 24.48 -7.96 -1.39
N PRO A 99 25.80 -8.16 -1.25
CA PRO A 99 26.80 -7.33 -1.90
C PRO A 99 26.90 -7.57 -3.42
N GLN A 100 26.35 -8.70 -3.91
CA GLN A 100 26.38 -9.07 -5.33
C GLN A 100 24.97 -9.40 -5.84
N ASP A 101 24.11 -8.38 -5.96
CA ASP A 101 22.86 -8.52 -6.70
C ASP A 101 23.16 -8.40 -8.21
N SER A 102 23.17 -9.53 -8.92
CA SER A 102 23.49 -9.60 -10.34
C SER A 102 22.31 -9.25 -11.25
N VAL A 103 21.10 -9.15 -10.69
CA VAL A 103 19.88 -8.94 -11.45
C VAL A 103 19.44 -7.49 -11.28
N PRO A 104 19.31 -6.73 -12.39
CA PRO A 104 18.97 -5.33 -12.31
C PRO A 104 17.56 -5.15 -11.76
N ASP A 105 17.37 -4.07 -11.00
CA ASP A 105 16.05 -3.67 -10.53
C ASP A 105 15.11 -3.35 -11.70
N ILE A 106 13.83 -3.64 -11.50
CA ILE A 106 12.78 -3.29 -12.44
C ILE A 106 12.44 -1.81 -12.26
N ILE A 107 12.51 -1.04 -13.34
CA ILE A 107 12.17 0.38 -13.33
C ILE A 107 10.96 0.60 -14.23
N ILE A 108 9.89 1.15 -13.66
CA ILE A 108 8.68 1.52 -14.38
C ILE A 108 8.66 3.03 -14.53
N TRP A 109 8.62 3.51 -15.78
CA TRP A 109 8.59 4.93 -16.11
C TRP A 109 7.20 5.36 -16.58
N MET A 110 6.72 6.50 -16.08
CA MET A 110 5.64 7.25 -16.69
C MET A 110 6.23 8.22 -17.72
N LEU A 111 5.81 8.07 -18.97
CA LEU A 111 6.26 8.89 -20.09
C LEU A 111 5.14 9.83 -20.54
N ARG A 112 5.48 11.08 -20.84
CA ARG A 112 4.59 12.05 -21.49
C ARG A 112 5.35 12.76 -22.60
N GLY A 113 4.92 12.59 -23.86
CA GLY A 113 5.61 13.16 -25.02
C GLY A 113 7.08 12.74 -25.11
N GLY A 114 7.40 11.47 -24.82
CA GLY A 114 8.77 10.95 -24.80
C GLY A 114 9.61 11.36 -23.58
N LYS A 115 9.12 12.26 -22.73
CA LYS A 115 9.84 12.70 -21.52
C LYS A 115 9.48 11.83 -20.31
N ARG A 116 10.49 11.48 -19.53
CA ARG A 116 10.36 10.77 -18.24
C ARG A 116 9.80 11.70 -17.17
N HIS A 117 8.57 11.45 -16.74
CA HIS A 117 7.86 12.32 -15.80
C HIS A 117 7.98 11.83 -14.35
N ALA A 118 7.72 10.54 -14.13
CA ALA A 118 7.78 9.90 -12.82
C ALA A 118 8.20 8.44 -12.97
N PHE A 119 8.69 7.82 -11.90
CA PHE A 119 9.13 6.43 -11.94
C PHE A 119 8.94 5.72 -10.60
N THR A 120 9.00 4.39 -10.64
CA THR A 120 9.20 3.57 -9.45
C THR A 120 10.27 2.52 -9.74
N ARG A 121 11.04 2.17 -8.71
CA ARG A 121 12.12 1.18 -8.77
C ARG A 121 11.76 0.03 -7.85
N ILE A 122 11.77 -1.17 -8.39
CA ILE A 122 11.37 -2.39 -7.71
C ILE A 122 12.57 -3.32 -7.75
N ASN A 123 13.11 -3.66 -6.58
CA ASN A 123 14.24 -4.58 -6.55
C ASN A 123 13.79 -5.98 -6.98
N ALA A 124 14.49 -6.54 -7.96
CA ALA A 124 14.12 -7.79 -8.62
C ALA A 124 13.99 -8.95 -7.62
N ARG A 125 14.81 -8.97 -6.56
CA ARG A 125 14.76 -9.97 -5.49
C ARG A 125 13.44 -10.04 -4.75
N GLN A 126 12.68 -8.94 -4.74
CA GLN A 126 11.37 -8.91 -4.08
C GLN A 126 10.28 -9.60 -4.89
N VAL A 127 10.51 -9.87 -6.17
CA VAL A 127 9.53 -10.46 -7.08
C VAL A 127 10.01 -11.76 -7.75
N PHE A 128 11.15 -12.31 -7.30
CA PHE A 128 11.62 -13.61 -7.76
C PHE A 128 10.69 -14.74 -7.38
N HIS A 129 10.48 -15.65 -8.31
CA HIS A 129 9.79 -16.89 -8.06
C HIS A 129 10.78 -18.04 -7.86
N SER A 130 10.62 -18.75 -6.76
CA SER A 130 11.14 -20.10 -6.56
C SER A 130 9.98 -21.06 -6.28
N ILE A 131 10.20 -22.34 -6.54
CA ILE A 131 9.27 -23.39 -6.09
C ILE A 131 9.33 -23.61 -4.57
N VAL A 132 10.41 -23.14 -3.94
CA VAL A 132 10.59 -23.09 -2.49
C VAL A 132 10.11 -21.71 -2.05
N GLU A 133 9.13 -21.67 -1.15
CA GLU A 133 8.50 -20.41 -0.71
C GLU A 133 9.52 -19.48 -0.06
N GLU A 134 10.42 -20.03 0.76
CA GLU A 134 11.45 -19.28 1.49
C GLU A 134 12.54 -18.67 0.59
N GLU A 135 12.68 -19.17 -0.64
CA GLU A 135 13.57 -18.62 -1.66
C GLU A 135 12.86 -17.59 -2.57
N SER A 136 11.53 -17.49 -2.47
CA SER A 136 10.75 -16.58 -3.28
C SER A 136 10.80 -15.16 -2.71
N GLY A 137 10.82 -14.18 -3.61
CA GLY A 137 10.68 -12.79 -3.24
C GLY A 137 9.35 -12.56 -2.53
N LYS A 138 9.38 -11.83 -1.41
CA LYS A 138 8.20 -11.58 -0.54
C LYS A 138 6.95 -11.07 -1.26
N HIS A 139 7.13 -10.38 -2.40
CA HIS A 139 6.07 -9.80 -3.21
C HIS A 139 5.88 -10.49 -4.57
N CYS A 140 6.59 -11.59 -4.82
CA CYS A 140 6.41 -12.40 -6.02
C CYS A 140 4.98 -12.94 -6.06
N GLY A 141 4.35 -12.78 -7.22
CA GLY A 141 2.99 -13.25 -7.44
C GLY A 141 1.97 -12.60 -6.53
N LYS A 142 2.20 -11.35 -6.08
CA LYS A 142 1.23 -10.58 -5.28
C LYS A 142 0.93 -9.26 -5.97
N ILE A 143 -0.32 -8.80 -5.89
CA ILE A 143 -0.68 -7.45 -6.31
C ILE A 143 -0.03 -6.46 -5.35
N GLN A 144 0.69 -5.49 -5.91
CA GLN A 144 1.41 -4.47 -5.16
C GLN A 144 0.89 -3.10 -5.55
N THR A 145 0.61 -2.26 -4.56
CA THR A 145 0.50 -0.82 -4.79
C THR A 145 1.89 -0.20 -4.91
N ARG A 146 2.13 0.55 -5.97
CA ARG A 146 3.37 1.30 -6.22
C ARG A 146 3.06 2.75 -6.50
N PHE A 147 3.72 3.64 -5.77
CA PHE A 147 3.63 5.09 -6.00
C PHE A 147 4.82 5.53 -6.84
N LEU A 148 4.54 6.33 -7.87
CA LEU A 148 5.57 6.92 -8.72
C LEU A 148 6.05 8.23 -8.12
N THR A 149 7.36 8.45 -8.19
CA THR A 149 8.03 9.64 -7.68
C THR A 149 8.78 10.36 -8.80
N LEU A 150 9.11 11.63 -8.57
CA LEU A 150 9.84 12.45 -9.52
C LEU A 150 11.31 11.98 -9.65
N PRO A 151 11.88 11.95 -10.86
CA PRO A 151 13.28 11.57 -11.05
C PRO A 151 14.27 12.68 -10.68
N GLY A 152 15.49 12.28 -10.31
CA GLY A 152 16.61 13.17 -10.04
C GLY A 152 16.42 14.05 -8.81
N ARG A 153 17.03 15.24 -8.81
CA ARG A 153 16.97 16.19 -7.67
C ARG A 153 15.55 16.62 -7.30
N LYS A 154 14.61 16.57 -8.24
CA LYS A 154 13.20 16.93 -8.01
C LYS A 154 12.49 15.97 -7.04
N GLY A 155 12.98 14.74 -6.91
CA GLY A 155 12.44 13.74 -5.98
C GLY A 155 13.02 13.81 -4.56
N LEU A 156 14.08 14.61 -4.33
CA LEU A 156 14.81 14.67 -3.06
C LEU A 156 14.25 15.71 -2.05
N GLY A 157 13.27 16.52 -2.46
CA GLY A 157 12.64 17.56 -1.63
C GLY A 157 11.13 17.36 -1.43
N SER A 158 10.43 18.39 -0.96
CA SER A 158 8.98 18.35 -0.66
C SER A 158 8.13 17.93 -1.86
N SER A 159 8.52 18.34 -3.07
CA SER A 159 7.87 17.91 -4.32
C SER A 159 7.95 16.40 -4.56
N GLY A 160 8.97 15.72 -4.03
CA GLY A 160 9.15 14.26 -4.13
C GLY A 160 8.26 13.45 -3.18
N TRP A 161 7.66 14.08 -2.16
CA TRP A 161 6.74 13.42 -1.24
C TRP A 161 5.35 13.20 -1.84
N THR A 162 4.98 14.00 -2.83
CA THR A 162 3.70 13.91 -3.52
C THR A 162 3.61 12.64 -4.37
N ILE A 163 2.43 12.00 -4.37
CA ILE A 163 2.16 10.87 -5.27
C ILE A 163 1.95 11.41 -6.69
N GLN A 164 2.84 11.08 -7.62
CA GLN A 164 2.69 11.46 -9.03
C GLN A 164 1.70 10.56 -9.77
N ALA A 165 1.73 9.27 -9.43
CA ALA A 165 0.76 8.28 -9.89
C ALA A 165 0.76 7.10 -8.92
N LYS A 166 -0.40 6.43 -8.81
CA LYS A 166 -0.55 5.16 -8.12
C LYS A 166 -0.74 4.06 -9.16
N LEU A 167 0.00 2.97 -9.03
CA LEU A 167 -0.14 1.76 -9.83
C LEU A 167 -0.51 0.59 -8.92
N GLU A 168 -1.38 -0.28 -9.40
CA GLU A 168 -1.64 -1.60 -8.82
C GLU A 168 -1.10 -2.65 -9.79
N ILE A 169 -0.04 -3.35 -9.40
CA ILE A 169 0.76 -4.17 -10.30
C ILE A 169 0.93 -5.56 -9.73
N TYR A 170 0.63 -6.57 -10.53
CA TYR A 170 1.01 -7.96 -10.29
C TYR A 170 2.33 -8.25 -11.01
N MET A 171 3.32 -8.82 -10.31
CA MET A 171 4.58 -9.23 -10.93
C MET A 171 4.97 -10.62 -10.48
N TRP A 172 5.48 -11.39 -11.44
CA TRP A 172 6.07 -12.70 -11.23
C TRP A 172 7.34 -12.77 -12.06
N PHE A 173 8.47 -13.05 -11.41
CA PHE A 173 9.75 -13.16 -12.09
C PHE A 173 10.39 -14.51 -11.84
N GLY A 174 10.08 -15.49 -12.70
CA GLY A 174 10.57 -16.86 -12.58
C GLY A 174 11.12 -17.44 -13.87
N LEU A 175 11.69 -18.63 -13.75
CA LEU A 175 12.19 -19.40 -14.89
C LEU A 175 11.03 -19.86 -15.78
N ALA A 176 11.24 -19.90 -17.11
CA ALA A 176 10.21 -20.34 -18.06
C ALA A 176 9.65 -21.74 -17.76
N LYS A 177 10.47 -22.65 -17.19
CA LYS A 177 10.03 -23.99 -16.74
C LYS A 177 8.97 -23.95 -15.63
N ASN A 178 8.89 -22.85 -14.88
CA ASN A 178 7.95 -22.61 -13.78
C ASN A 178 6.75 -21.75 -14.19
N LYS A 179 6.54 -21.49 -15.48
CA LYS A 179 5.44 -20.66 -15.97
C LYS A 179 4.04 -21.12 -15.56
N LYS A 180 3.84 -22.34 -15.09
CA LYS A 180 2.53 -22.77 -14.56
C LYS A 180 2.16 -22.07 -13.24
N ASP A 181 3.12 -21.41 -12.59
CA ASP A 181 2.94 -20.84 -11.26
C ASP A 181 2.58 -19.34 -11.30
N TYR A 182 2.74 -18.64 -12.43
CA TYR A 182 2.56 -17.17 -12.51
C TYR A 182 1.13 -16.66 -12.31
N LEU A 183 0.13 -17.54 -12.30
CA LEU A 183 -1.27 -17.16 -12.05
C LEU A 183 -1.69 -17.41 -10.60
N ARG A 184 -0.91 -18.17 -9.82
CA ARG A 184 -1.35 -18.72 -8.53
C ARG A 184 -1.66 -17.67 -7.47
N GLY A 185 -1.07 -16.49 -7.58
CA GLY A 185 -1.28 -15.41 -6.62
C GLY A 185 -2.18 -14.28 -7.10
N LEU A 186 -2.86 -14.46 -8.24
CA LEU A 186 -3.95 -13.56 -8.62
C LEU A 186 -5.16 -13.75 -7.70
N PRO A 187 -5.99 -12.72 -7.51
CA PRO A 187 -7.27 -12.87 -6.82
C PRO A 187 -8.10 -13.99 -7.45
N ASN A 188 -8.82 -14.73 -6.62
CA ASN A 188 -9.72 -15.78 -7.09
C ASN A 188 -10.81 -15.22 -8.03
N GLY A 189 -11.47 -16.12 -8.78
CA GLY A 189 -12.62 -15.75 -9.60
C GLY A 189 -12.24 -15.10 -10.92
N PHE A 190 -11.11 -15.51 -11.52
CA PHE A 190 -10.71 -15.11 -12.85
C PHE A 190 -10.83 -16.26 -13.86
N ASP A 191 -11.10 -15.90 -15.11
CA ASP A 191 -11.00 -16.76 -16.26
C ASP A 191 -9.84 -16.31 -17.15
N LEU A 192 -9.26 -17.28 -17.86
CA LEU A 192 -8.35 -17.02 -18.96
C LEU A 192 -9.13 -16.75 -20.25
N PRO A 193 -8.58 -15.94 -21.18
CA PRO A 193 -9.19 -15.73 -22.48
C PRO A 193 -9.46 -17.06 -23.20
N PRO A 194 -10.62 -17.23 -23.86
CA PRO A 194 -10.92 -18.44 -24.61
C PRO A 194 -9.92 -18.63 -25.75
N GLY A 195 -9.48 -19.87 -25.97
CA GLY A 195 -8.51 -20.21 -27.02
C GLY A 195 -7.05 -19.89 -26.71
N LEU A 196 -6.71 -19.51 -25.47
CA LEU A 196 -5.32 -19.29 -25.07
C LEU A 196 -4.51 -20.61 -25.14
N PRO A 197 -3.38 -20.65 -25.88
CA PRO A 197 -2.53 -21.84 -25.93
C PRO A 197 -1.93 -22.18 -24.57
N ILE A 198 -1.77 -23.48 -24.29
CA ILE A 198 -1.25 -23.97 -23.01
C ILE A 198 0.16 -23.42 -22.75
N GLY A 199 0.32 -22.74 -21.62
CA GLY A 199 1.60 -22.22 -21.17
C GLY A 199 2.06 -20.95 -21.90
N VAL A 200 1.17 -20.27 -22.61
CA VAL A 200 1.38 -18.88 -23.05
C VAL A 200 0.81 -17.93 -21.99
N PRO A 201 1.55 -16.89 -21.57
CA PRO A 201 1.00 -15.87 -20.69
C PRO A 201 -0.22 -15.19 -21.34
N PRO A 202 -1.37 -15.05 -20.63
CA PRO A 202 -2.53 -14.39 -21.17
C PRO A 202 -2.23 -12.90 -21.43
N PRO A 203 -2.72 -12.32 -22.54
CA PRO A 203 -2.60 -10.89 -22.78
C PRO A 203 -3.46 -10.05 -21.81
N PHE A 204 -4.54 -10.63 -21.28
CA PHE A 204 -5.42 -10.05 -20.28
C PHE A 204 -6.10 -11.15 -19.46
N ILE A 205 -6.56 -10.80 -18.26
CA ILE A 205 -7.29 -11.69 -17.35
C ILE A 205 -8.72 -11.16 -17.19
N ILE A 206 -9.70 -12.06 -17.21
CA ILE A 206 -11.11 -11.71 -17.05
C ILE A 206 -11.52 -12.02 -15.62
N PHE A 207 -11.67 -11.00 -14.78
CA PHE A 207 -12.19 -11.19 -13.42
C PHE A 207 -13.72 -11.22 -13.42
N LYS A 208 -14.29 -12.35 -13.00
CA LYS A 208 -15.73 -12.55 -12.79
C LYS A 208 -16.14 -12.07 -11.41
N ASP A 209 -15.35 -12.41 -10.39
CA ASP A 209 -15.58 -11.96 -9.03
C ASP A 209 -15.12 -10.51 -8.90
N ARG A 210 -16.11 -9.60 -8.95
CA ARG A 210 -15.90 -8.18 -8.76
C ARG A 210 -16.94 -7.65 -7.80
N GLN A 211 -16.53 -6.68 -7.01
CA GLN A 211 -17.37 -5.98 -6.07
C GLN A 211 -17.46 -4.51 -6.48
N GLN A 212 -18.61 -3.91 -6.27
CA GLN A 212 -18.82 -2.48 -6.45
C GLN A 212 -18.87 -1.82 -5.09
N PHE A 213 -18.17 -0.72 -4.94
CA PHE A 213 -18.14 0.04 -3.71
C PHE A 213 -18.32 1.53 -3.97
N VAL A 214 -18.81 2.20 -2.94
CA VAL A 214 -18.75 3.65 -2.79
C VAL A 214 -17.89 3.94 -1.57
N LEU A 215 -16.94 4.86 -1.69
CA LEU A 215 -16.22 5.40 -0.55
C LEU A 215 -16.84 6.74 -0.16
N ARG A 216 -17.25 6.88 1.10
CA ARG A 216 -17.60 8.17 1.70
C ARG A 216 -16.52 8.58 2.67
N SER A 217 -15.91 9.73 2.41
CA SER A 217 -14.85 10.29 3.25
C SER A 217 -15.39 11.55 3.90
N HIS A 218 -15.64 11.49 5.20
CA HIS A 218 -16.09 12.60 6.02
C HIS A 218 -14.86 13.29 6.61
N LEU A 219 -14.48 14.46 6.07
CA LEU A 219 -13.36 15.26 6.55
C LEU A 219 -13.91 16.47 7.30
N PHE A 220 -13.75 16.47 8.63
CA PHE A 220 -14.32 17.52 9.47
C PHE A 220 -13.35 18.68 9.67
N GLN A 221 -12.23 18.45 10.36
CA GLN A 221 -11.27 19.52 10.66
C GLN A 221 -9.83 19.02 10.73
N GLY A 222 -8.88 19.89 10.41
CA GLY A 222 -7.47 19.73 10.76
C GLY A 222 -7.13 20.48 12.04
N ARG A 223 -6.05 20.09 12.72
CA ARG A 223 -5.45 20.88 13.81
C ARG A 223 -3.94 20.76 13.84
N GLY A 224 -3.29 21.87 14.20
CA GLY A 224 -1.84 21.91 14.39
C GLY A 224 -1.08 21.50 13.13
N LEU A 225 -1.64 21.79 11.95
CA LEU A 225 -0.93 21.61 10.69
C LEU A 225 0.32 22.51 10.71
N ILE A 226 1.36 22.07 10.02
CA ILE A 226 2.56 22.87 9.88
C ILE A 226 2.31 24.01 8.89
N ALA A 227 2.85 25.20 9.18
CA ALA A 227 2.86 26.29 8.22
C ALA A 227 3.81 25.98 7.06
N ALA A 228 3.37 26.30 5.84
CA ALA A 228 4.25 26.33 4.67
C ALA A 228 4.58 27.75 4.19
N ASP A 229 3.78 28.76 4.55
CA ASP A 229 4.05 30.16 4.19
C ASP A 229 5.01 30.88 5.14
N SER A 230 5.61 31.96 4.62
CA SER A 230 6.36 32.95 5.42
C SER A 230 5.50 33.71 6.43
N SER A 231 4.18 33.69 6.26
CA SER A 231 3.21 34.30 7.18
C SER A 231 3.08 33.51 8.49
N GLY A 232 3.54 32.25 8.52
CA GLY A 232 3.29 31.31 9.61
C GLY A 232 1.90 30.68 9.58
N LEU A 233 1.14 30.86 8.50
CA LEU A 233 -0.15 30.22 8.22
C LEU A 233 -0.06 29.40 6.92
N SER A 234 -1.18 28.82 6.51
CA SER A 234 -1.34 28.05 5.26
C SER A 234 -2.77 28.21 4.76
N ASP A 235 -3.00 27.89 3.49
CA ASP A 235 -4.30 27.77 2.82
C ASP A 235 -4.60 26.26 2.55
N PRO A 236 -4.86 25.45 3.60
CA PRO A 236 -4.91 24.00 3.47
C PRO A 236 -6.13 23.44 2.73
N PHE A 237 -5.88 22.47 1.86
CA PHE A 237 -6.88 21.55 1.31
C PHE A 237 -6.41 20.09 1.34
N ALA A 238 -7.35 19.16 1.32
CA ALA A 238 -7.09 17.73 1.36
C ALA A 238 -7.38 17.06 0.00
N LYS A 239 -6.53 16.12 -0.40
CA LYS A 239 -6.77 15.18 -1.50
C LYS A 239 -6.94 13.78 -0.93
N VAL A 240 -8.14 13.22 -1.08
CA VAL A 240 -8.43 11.82 -0.74
C VAL A 240 -8.13 10.95 -1.95
N ILE A 241 -7.40 9.85 -1.75
CA ILE A 241 -7.00 8.90 -2.78
C ILE A 241 -7.40 7.51 -2.32
N PHE A 242 -8.20 6.81 -3.14
CA PHE A 242 -8.63 5.44 -2.87
C PHE A 242 -8.81 4.66 -4.16
N SER A 243 -8.33 3.41 -4.22
CA SER A 243 -8.27 2.64 -5.47
C SER A 243 -7.63 3.47 -6.60
N THR A 244 -8.39 3.83 -7.64
CA THR A 244 -7.97 4.67 -8.77
C THR A 244 -8.64 6.05 -8.77
N CYS A 245 -9.40 6.36 -7.72
CA CYS A 245 -10.19 7.58 -7.57
C CYS A 245 -9.44 8.61 -6.73
N VAL A 246 -9.67 9.89 -7.02
CA VAL A 246 -9.16 11.03 -6.26
C VAL A 246 -10.28 12.05 -6.08
N GLY A 247 -10.44 12.55 -4.86
CA GLY A 247 -11.35 13.65 -4.53
C GLY A 247 -10.60 14.73 -3.76
N LYS A 248 -11.09 15.96 -3.81
CA LYS A 248 -10.46 17.10 -3.14
C LYS A 248 -11.49 17.85 -2.30
N THR A 249 -11.06 18.41 -1.17
CA THR A 249 -11.86 19.38 -0.41
C THR A 249 -11.72 20.78 -1.00
N GLN A 250 -12.52 21.71 -0.49
CA GLN A 250 -12.21 23.13 -0.65
C GLN A 250 -10.92 23.52 0.08
N VAL A 251 -10.38 24.67 -0.34
CA VAL A 251 -9.27 25.37 0.30
C VAL A 251 -9.84 26.23 1.42
N ILE A 252 -9.18 26.23 2.58
CA ILE A 252 -9.53 27.10 3.71
C ILE A 252 -8.38 28.05 3.95
N ASP A 253 -8.62 29.35 3.81
CA ASP A 253 -7.54 30.33 3.81
C ASP A 253 -6.97 30.59 5.22
N LYS A 254 -5.66 30.79 5.27
CA LYS A 254 -4.87 31.38 6.37
C LYS A 254 -5.14 30.73 7.72
N THR A 255 -5.02 29.41 7.78
CA THR A 255 -5.21 28.65 9.01
C THR A 255 -4.34 27.39 9.07
N LEU A 256 -3.93 27.04 10.29
CA LEU A 256 -3.30 25.75 10.61
C LEU A 256 -4.30 24.74 11.21
N SER A 257 -5.55 25.15 11.37
CA SER A 257 -6.66 24.36 11.91
C SER A 257 -7.89 24.55 11.03
N PRO A 258 -7.87 24.07 9.78
CA PRO A 258 -8.99 24.23 8.86
C PRO A 258 -10.20 23.43 9.32
N THR A 259 -11.39 24.00 9.12
CA THR A 259 -12.65 23.26 9.21
C THR A 259 -13.18 23.10 7.79
N TRP A 260 -13.07 21.89 7.24
CA TRP A 260 -13.62 21.58 5.91
C TRP A 260 -15.11 21.25 6.01
N ASP A 261 -15.50 20.44 7.00
CA ASP A 261 -16.87 19.92 7.18
C ASP A 261 -17.49 19.38 5.87
N GLU A 262 -16.71 18.57 5.16
CA GLU A 262 -17.05 18.07 3.83
C GLU A 262 -17.12 16.54 3.79
N MET A 263 -18.05 16.04 2.95
CA MET A 263 -18.13 14.63 2.60
C MET A 263 -17.77 14.45 1.13
N ILE A 264 -16.66 13.76 0.87
CA ILE A 264 -16.23 13.37 -0.46
C ILE A 264 -16.75 11.96 -0.75
N GLU A 265 -17.66 11.85 -1.71
CA GLU A 265 -18.17 10.57 -2.22
C GLU A 265 -17.42 10.17 -3.49
N MET A 266 -16.84 8.97 -3.49
CA MET A 266 -16.26 8.35 -4.68
C MET A 266 -17.10 7.15 -5.08
N THR A 267 -17.68 7.20 -6.27
CA THR A 267 -18.55 6.16 -6.81
C THR A 267 -17.80 5.28 -7.81
N ASP A 268 -18.46 4.22 -8.28
CA ASP A 268 -17.97 3.30 -9.31
C ASP A 268 -16.64 2.59 -9.00
N ILE A 269 -16.29 2.46 -7.72
CA ILE A 269 -15.08 1.75 -7.31
C ILE A 269 -15.29 0.26 -7.52
N THR A 270 -14.64 -0.29 -8.54
CA THR A 270 -14.67 -1.72 -8.84
C THR A 270 -13.42 -2.39 -8.29
N MET A 271 -13.60 -3.37 -7.42
CA MET A 271 -12.50 -4.17 -6.86
C MET A 271 -12.69 -5.64 -7.21
N TYR A 272 -11.60 -6.30 -7.60
CA TYR A 272 -11.61 -7.69 -8.07
C TYR A 272 -11.21 -8.64 -6.95
N GLY A 273 -12.05 -9.63 -6.68
CA GLY A 273 -11.90 -10.55 -5.56
C GLY A 273 -13.21 -10.81 -4.84
N LYS A 274 -13.12 -11.61 -3.77
CA LYS A 274 -14.28 -11.99 -2.98
C LYS A 274 -14.65 -10.88 -2.00
N ALA A 275 -15.93 -10.82 -1.66
CA ALA A 275 -16.51 -9.83 -0.77
C ALA A 275 -15.87 -9.88 0.64
N GLU A 276 -15.58 -11.08 1.14
CA GLU A 276 -15.03 -11.33 2.47
C GLU A 276 -13.57 -10.84 2.60
N ASP A 277 -12.81 -10.88 1.50
CA ASP A 277 -11.43 -10.40 1.47
C ASP A 277 -11.39 -8.90 1.76
N PHE A 278 -12.31 -8.13 1.15
CA PHE A 278 -12.41 -6.69 1.38
C PHE A 278 -13.01 -6.34 2.75
N GLN A 279 -13.85 -7.19 3.32
CA GLN A 279 -14.41 -6.97 4.66
C GLN A 279 -13.33 -7.13 5.75
N SER A 280 -12.44 -8.12 5.60
CA SER A 280 -11.37 -8.41 6.55
C SER A 280 -10.17 -7.48 6.41
N ASP A 281 -9.70 -7.26 5.17
CA ASP A 281 -8.54 -6.42 4.86
C ASP A 281 -8.84 -5.45 3.71
N PRO A 282 -9.67 -4.41 3.96
CA PRO A 282 -9.93 -3.39 2.97
C PRO A 282 -8.66 -2.61 2.60
N PRO A 283 -8.53 -2.16 1.34
CA PRO A 283 -7.51 -1.22 0.94
C PRO A 283 -7.51 0.04 1.80
N MET A 284 -6.34 0.62 2.03
CA MET A 284 -6.22 1.83 2.84
C MET A 284 -6.59 3.08 2.03
N VAL A 285 -7.27 4.02 2.69
CA VAL A 285 -7.52 5.37 2.20
C VAL A 285 -6.28 6.21 2.48
N ILE A 286 -5.83 6.99 1.49
CA ILE A 286 -4.73 7.93 1.65
C ILE A 286 -5.29 9.34 1.56
N VAL A 287 -4.93 10.20 2.51
CA VAL A 287 -5.26 11.64 2.42
C VAL A 287 -3.97 12.43 2.44
N GLU A 288 -3.74 13.22 1.40
CA GLU A 288 -2.64 14.17 1.30
C GLU A 288 -3.15 15.59 1.55
N ILE A 289 -2.50 16.31 2.46
CA ILE A 289 -2.80 17.70 2.78
C ILE A 289 -1.80 18.59 2.06
N PHE A 290 -2.31 19.64 1.45
CA PHE A 290 -1.55 20.60 0.68
C PHE A 290 -1.87 22.02 1.13
N ASP A 291 -0.90 22.91 1.01
CA ASP A 291 -1.06 24.35 1.02
C ASP A 291 -1.31 24.83 -0.41
N GLN A 292 -2.26 25.73 -0.63
CA GLN A 292 -2.57 26.27 -1.94
C GLN A 292 -2.21 27.75 -2.01
N ASP A 293 -0.98 28.04 -2.44
CA ASP A 293 -0.55 29.43 -2.62
C ASP A 293 -1.29 30.07 -3.82
N GLU A 294 -1.86 31.26 -3.62
CA GLU A 294 -2.25 32.15 -4.70
C GLU A 294 -0.99 32.84 -5.29
N GLU A 295 -0.35 32.23 -6.28
CA GLU A 295 0.64 32.96 -7.08
C GLU A 295 -0.08 33.95 -8.02
N MET A 296 -0.07 35.24 -7.67
CA MET A 296 -0.46 36.30 -8.61
C MET A 296 0.45 36.25 -9.85
N SER A 297 -0.06 35.76 -10.97
CA SER A 297 0.63 35.87 -12.25
C SER A 297 0.65 37.34 -12.68
N PHE A 298 1.79 38.02 -12.53
CA PHE A 298 1.99 39.42 -12.96
C PHE A 298 1.77 39.66 -14.48
N LEU A 299 1.57 38.61 -15.29
CA LEU A 299 1.43 38.69 -16.75
C LEU A 299 0.08 38.20 -17.30
N GLY A 300 -0.94 37.96 -16.46
CA GLY A 300 -2.28 37.55 -16.95
C GLY A 300 -2.33 36.23 -17.71
N GLN A 301 -1.23 35.47 -17.76
CA GLN A 301 -1.19 34.09 -18.21
C GLN A 301 -1.34 33.22 -16.96
N GLY A 302 -2.51 32.57 -16.85
CA GLY A 302 -2.99 31.84 -15.68
C GLY A 302 -1.89 31.29 -14.76
N GLY A 303 -1.86 31.82 -13.53
CA GLY A 303 -0.95 31.40 -12.48
C GLY A 303 -0.96 29.89 -12.33
N LYS A 304 0.23 29.31 -12.24
CA LYS A 304 0.38 27.87 -12.05
C LYS A 304 0.04 27.58 -10.59
N GLU A 305 -1.13 26.99 -10.33
CA GLU A 305 -1.50 26.49 -9.00
C GLU A 305 -0.35 25.62 -8.46
N LYS A 306 0.42 26.18 -7.53
CA LYS A 306 1.59 25.52 -6.96
C LYS A 306 1.23 25.13 -5.55
N ALA A 307 0.63 23.95 -5.43
CA ALA A 307 0.29 23.40 -4.13
C ALA A 307 1.56 22.86 -3.43
N GLU A 308 1.88 23.35 -2.24
CA GLU A 308 2.96 22.81 -1.40
C GLU A 308 2.46 21.64 -0.54
N TYR A 309 3.27 20.59 -0.42
CA TYR A 309 2.88 19.41 0.35
C TYR A 309 3.09 19.63 1.87
N ILE A 310 2.00 19.54 2.63
CA ILE A 310 2.00 19.64 4.10
C ILE A 310 2.24 18.26 4.71
N GLY A 311 1.55 17.22 4.24
CA GLY A 311 1.69 15.90 4.84
C GLY A 311 0.67 14.88 4.35
N ARG A 312 0.76 13.66 4.87
CA ARG A 312 -0.13 12.55 4.54
C ARG A 312 -0.57 11.81 5.79
N LEU A 313 -1.82 11.37 5.77
CA LEU A 313 -2.34 10.33 6.65
C LEU A 313 -2.81 9.12 5.83
N ILE A 314 -2.88 7.97 6.50
CA ILE A 314 -3.36 6.72 5.93
C ILE A 314 -4.39 6.14 6.91
N ALA A 315 -5.56 5.77 6.42
CA ALA A 315 -6.68 5.31 7.24
C ALA A 315 -7.27 4.00 6.69
N LYS A 316 -7.66 3.10 7.60
CA LYS A 316 -8.43 1.90 7.24
C LYS A 316 -9.91 2.29 7.22
N PRO A 317 -10.64 2.12 6.10
CA PRO A 317 -12.05 2.44 6.07
C PRO A 317 -12.86 1.38 6.84
N VAL A 318 -14.01 1.79 7.36
CA VAL A 318 -15.01 0.87 7.92
C VAL A 318 -15.84 0.33 6.76
N VAL A 319 -15.85 -0.99 6.61
CA VAL A 319 -16.51 -1.66 5.48
C VAL A 319 -17.92 -2.06 5.86
N LYS A 320 -18.88 -1.70 5.02
CA LYS A 320 -20.28 -2.10 5.13
C LYS A 320 -20.63 -2.99 3.96
N MET A 321 -21.01 -4.25 4.22
CA MET A 321 -21.42 -5.14 3.13
C MET A 321 -22.86 -4.86 2.73
N ALA A 322 -23.23 -5.19 1.49
CA ALA A 322 -24.54 -4.83 0.95
C ALA A 322 -25.69 -5.39 1.79
N GLY A 323 -25.51 -6.61 2.34
CA GLY A 323 -26.48 -7.29 3.21
C GLY A 323 -26.55 -6.79 4.65
N ASP A 324 -25.58 -6.01 5.12
CA ASP A 324 -25.56 -5.54 6.51
C ASP A 324 -26.51 -4.35 6.71
N PRO A 325 -27.16 -4.20 7.87
CA PRO A 325 -27.97 -3.01 8.17
C PRO A 325 -27.07 -1.79 8.41
N TYR A 326 -27.56 -0.61 8.04
CA TYR A 326 -26.91 0.66 8.34
C TYR A 326 -27.50 1.24 9.63
N GLU A 327 -27.00 0.76 10.77
CA GLU A 327 -27.51 1.19 12.07
C GLU A 327 -26.46 1.13 13.18
N LYS A 328 -26.78 1.78 14.31
CA LYS A 328 -25.94 1.77 15.51
C LYS A 328 -25.80 0.33 16.03
N PRO A 329 -24.63 -0.05 16.59
CA PRO A 329 -23.49 0.82 16.91
C PRO A 329 -22.44 0.94 15.79
N ASN A 330 -22.59 0.21 14.68
CA ASN A 330 -21.54 0.08 13.67
C ASN A 330 -21.55 1.23 12.66
N PHE A 331 -22.73 1.78 12.34
CA PHE A 331 -22.90 2.81 11.32
C PHE A 331 -23.82 3.96 11.79
N PRO A 332 -23.57 5.22 11.36
CA PRO A 332 -22.32 5.67 10.77
C PRO A 332 -21.16 5.54 11.78
N PRO A 333 -19.94 5.25 11.32
CA PRO A 333 -18.78 5.23 12.19
C PRO A 333 -18.47 6.61 12.75
N THR A 334 -17.79 6.63 13.90
CA THR A 334 -17.43 7.87 14.59
C THR A 334 -16.21 8.53 13.95
N LEU A 335 -16.15 9.85 14.03
CA LEU A 335 -14.95 10.60 13.67
C LEU A 335 -13.79 10.24 14.61
N ASP A 336 -12.59 10.12 14.03
CA ASP A 336 -11.35 9.87 14.76
C ASP A 336 -10.24 10.82 14.31
N TRP A 337 -9.33 11.13 15.24
CA TRP A 337 -8.12 11.92 14.94
C TRP A 337 -7.04 11.03 14.30
N TYR A 338 -6.66 11.40 13.08
CA TYR A 338 -5.58 10.78 12.32
C TYR A 338 -4.35 11.68 12.29
N GLN A 339 -3.20 11.12 12.68
CA GLN A 339 -1.92 11.82 12.62
C GLN A 339 -1.45 11.99 11.17
N VAL A 340 -1.11 13.22 10.80
CA VAL A 340 -0.49 13.58 9.52
C VAL A 340 1.02 13.54 9.68
N TYR A 341 1.71 12.98 8.68
CA TYR A 341 3.17 12.90 8.63
C TYR A 341 3.73 13.53 7.35
N ARG A 342 4.85 14.24 7.51
CA ARG A 342 5.70 14.74 6.42
C ARG A 342 7.07 14.08 6.54
N GLY A 343 7.27 13.01 5.77
CA GLY A 343 8.41 12.11 6.00
C GLY A 343 8.30 11.48 7.39
N THR A 344 9.29 11.71 8.25
CA THR A 344 9.31 11.23 9.64
C THR A 344 8.75 12.24 10.65
N VAL A 345 8.42 13.46 10.20
CA VAL A 345 7.99 14.56 11.06
C VAL A 345 6.46 14.56 11.17
N ARG A 346 5.94 14.78 12.38
CA ARG A 346 4.50 15.00 12.60
C ARG A 346 4.10 16.35 12.02
N ALA A 347 3.05 16.37 11.21
CA ALA A 347 2.60 17.54 10.45
C ALA A 347 1.16 17.96 10.79
N GLY A 348 0.73 17.68 12.03
CA GLY A 348 -0.64 17.95 12.53
C GLY A 348 -1.56 16.74 12.50
N GLU A 349 -2.83 16.94 12.75
CA GLU A 349 -3.85 15.87 12.82
C GLU A 349 -5.11 16.28 12.04
N VAL A 350 -5.85 15.30 11.53
CA VAL A 350 -7.13 15.50 10.85
C VAL A 350 -8.20 14.63 11.51
N LEU A 351 -9.33 15.23 11.88
CA LEU A 351 -10.52 14.56 12.36
C LEU A 351 -11.35 14.14 11.15
N ALA A 352 -11.45 12.84 10.93
CA ALA A 352 -12.14 12.29 9.76
C ALA A 352 -12.81 10.94 10.08
N CYS A 353 -13.64 10.47 9.14
CA CYS A 353 -14.15 9.11 9.11
C CYS A 353 -14.27 8.62 7.66
N PHE A 354 -14.08 7.32 7.43
CA PHE A 354 -14.07 6.74 6.10
C PHE A 354 -14.92 5.48 6.04
N GLU A 355 -15.90 5.47 5.15
CA GLU A 355 -16.85 4.36 4.96
C GLU A 355 -16.70 3.77 3.57
N LEU A 356 -16.53 2.47 3.50
CA LEU A 356 -16.50 1.72 2.24
C LEU A 356 -17.76 0.86 2.14
N LEU A 357 -18.72 1.33 1.35
CA LEU A 357 -20.05 0.75 1.26
C LEU A 357 -20.15 -0.14 0.02
N GLN A 358 -20.37 -1.44 0.19
CA GLN A 358 -20.60 -2.36 -0.92
C GLN A 358 -21.96 -2.08 -1.55
N GLN A 359 -21.97 -1.88 -2.86
CA GLN A 359 -23.18 -1.78 -3.66
C GLN A 359 -23.53 -3.14 -4.26
N PRO A 360 -24.83 -3.49 -4.33
CA PRO A 360 -25.28 -4.65 -5.11
C PRO A 360 -24.80 -4.53 -6.56
N LEU A 361 -24.29 -5.61 -7.15
CA LEU A 361 -23.79 -5.59 -8.54
C LEU A 361 -24.85 -5.13 -9.57
N ASP A 362 -26.13 -5.34 -9.26
CA ASP A 362 -27.29 -4.99 -10.09
C ASP A 362 -27.89 -3.59 -9.83
N SER A 363 -27.45 -2.85 -8.81
CA SER A 363 -28.02 -1.52 -8.53
C SER A 363 -27.76 -0.53 -9.66
N ARG A 364 -26.63 -0.63 -10.37
CA ARG A 364 -26.36 0.16 -11.60
C ARG A 364 -27.31 -0.16 -12.74
N ASN A 365 -27.82 -1.39 -12.82
CA ASN A 365 -28.86 -1.77 -13.78
C ASN A 365 -30.21 -1.19 -13.35
N LEU A 366 -30.49 -1.15 -12.05
CA LEU A 366 -31.69 -0.52 -11.51
C LEU A 366 -31.67 1.00 -11.71
N GLU A 367 -30.58 1.70 -11.41
CA GLU A 367 -30.45 3.15 -11.64
C GLU A 367 -30.45 3.51 -13.13
N LYS A 368 -29.75 2.76 -13.99
CA LYS A 368 -29.87 2.96 -15.45
C LYS A 368 -31.26 2.62 -15.99
N LYS A 369 -31.95 1.62 -15.43
CA LYS A 369 -33.35 1.31 -15.75
C LYS A 369 -34.28 2.41 -15.24
N LEU A 370 -34.06 2.93 -14.03
CA LEU A 370 -34.82 4.03 -13.45
C LEU A 370 -34.59 5.33 -14.21
N TRP A 371 -33.36 5.60 -14.66
CA TRP A 371 -33.05 6.75 -15.53
C TRP A 371 -33.68 6.60 -16.92
N LYS A 372 -33.71 5.38 -17.47
CA LYS A 372 -34.48 5.09 -18.71
C LYS A 372 -35.98 5.26 -18.51
N ILE A 373 -36.53 4.83 -17.38
CA ILE A 373 -37.96 5.01 -17.02
C ILE A 373 -38.27 6.49 -16.80
N TRP A 374 -37.40 7.22 -16.10
CA TRP A 374 -37.52 8.67 -15.88
C TRP A 374 -37.40 9.44 -17.19
N ALA A 375 -36.43 9.13 -18.05
CA ALA A 375 -36.28 9.76 -19.36
C ALA A 375 -37.47 9.45 -20.28
N PHE A 376 -38.01 8.22 -20.25
CA PHE A 376 -39.25 7.88 -20.97
C PHE A 376 -40.46 8.64 -20.42
N ALA A 377 -40.59 8.77 -19.09
CA ALA A 377 -41.68 9.48 -18.44
C ALA A 377 -41.64 11.00 -18.72
N TYR A 378 -40.43 11.60 -18.74
CA TYR A 378 -40.24 13.03 -19.02
C TYR A 378 -40.43 13.37 -20.50
N LEU A 379 -40.05 12.47 -21.42
CA LEU A 379 -40.27 12.64 -22.85
C LEU A 379 -41.71 12.32 -23.31
N SER A 380 -42.51 11.63 -22.48
CA SER A 380 -43.90 11.29 -22.80
C SER A 380 -44.94 12.25 -22.21
N HIS A 381 -44.55 13.18 -21.34
CA HIS A 381 -45.48 14.14 -20.70
C HIS A 381 -45.15 15.63 -20.94
N ALA A 382 -44.23 15.95 -21.85
CA ALA A 382 -44.03 17.33 -22.30
C ALA A 382 -45.12 17.74 -23.32
N VAL A 383 -46.36 17.89 -22.84
CA VAL A 383 -47.35 18.74 -23.51
C VAL A 383 -46.96 20.18 -23.16
N PHE A 384 -46.50 20.90 -24.19
CA PHE A 384 -46.40 22.35 -24.19
C PHE A 384 -47.74 22.96 -23.74
N VAL A 385 -47.74 23.68 -22.62
CA VAL A 385 -48.67 24.80 -22.42
C VAL A 385 -47.83 25.99 -21.98
N ARG A 386 -47.62 26.91 -22.92
CA ARG A 386 -47.21 28.30 -22.66
C ARG A 386 -48.30 28.97 -21.81
N PHE A 387 -47.92 29.59 -20.69
CA PHE A 387 -48.02 31.03 -20.45
C PHE A 387 -47.00 31.43 -19.40
#